data_AF-A0A7N0UEA1-F1
#
_entry.id   AF-A0A7N0UEA1-F1
#
_cell.length_a   1.000
_cell.length_b   1.000
_cell.length_c   1.000
_cell.angle_alpha   90.00
_cell.angle_beta   90.00
_cell.angle_gamma   90.00
#
_symmetry.space_group_name_H-M   'P 1'
#
loop_
_entity.id
_entity.type
_entity.pdbx_description
1 polymer ?
#
loop_
_entity_poly.entity_id
_entity_poly.type
_entity_poly.pdbx_seq_one_letter_code
_entity_poly.pdbx_strand_id
1 'polypeptide(L)'
;MRRVFGVKKDKEPPPSIQDASDRITKRGDSVEEKIKKLDAELSRYKEQIKKTRPGPAQEAVKARAMRVLKQKRMYEGQRDMLYNQTFNLDQVSFAAEGIKDAQQTMSALKSANKDLKGMMKTVKIQDIDNLQDEMLDLMDISNEIQESLGRSYNVPDDIDEDDLMGELDALEADMGFEGEGVPSYLQEDKESDLDAELHLPAVPMGQTAGRANAQAADEHGLPAVPSASLRS
;
A
#
# COMPACT_ATOMS: atom_id res chain seq x y z
N MET A 1 -66.10 -2.88 -12.14
CA MET A 1 -64.83 -2.14 -11.89
C MET A 1 -63.96 -2.95 -10.95
N ARG A 2 -62.87 -3.54 -11.44
CA ARG A 2 -61.87 -4.22 -10.62
C ARG A 2 -60.82 -3.19 -10.19
N ARG A 3 -60.50 -3.13 -8.90
CA ARG A 3 -59.51 -2.22 -8.32
C ARG A 3 -58.12 -2.61 -8.84
N VAL A 4 -57.51 -1.77 -9.67
CA VAL A 4 -56.16 -1.95 -10.27
C VAL A 4 -55.13 -0.99 -9.66
N PHE A 5 -55.30 -0.62 -8.39
CA PHE A 5 -54.34 0.22 -7.68
C PHE A 5 -54.15 -0.35 -6.28
N GLY A 6 -53.02 -1.05 -6.08
CA GLY A 6 -52.71 -1.63 -4.78
C GLY A 6 -51.78 -2.83 -4.77
N VAL A 7 -51.02 -3.13 -5.84
CA VAL A 7 -49.87 -4.02 -5.69
C VAL A 7 -48.85 -3.25 -4.87
N LYS A 8 -48.73 -3.59 -3.57
CA LYS A 8 -47.57 -3.20 -2.78
C LYS A 8 -46.37 -3.69 -3.58
N LYS A 9 -45.56 -2.79 -4.14
CA LYS A 9 -44.22 -3.14 -4.62
C LYS A 9 -43.57 -3.86 -3.45
N ASP A 10 -43.18 -5.11 -3.65
CA ASP A 10 -42.27 -5.79 -2.74
C ASP A 10 -41.11 -4.82 -2.50
N LYS A 11 -40.96 -4.37 -1.25
CA LYS A 11 -39.84 -3.50 -0.89
C LYS A 11 -38.61 -4.38 -1.03
N GLU A 12 -37.92 -4.23 -2.15
CA GLU A 12 -36.58 -4.79 -2.31
C GLU A 12 -35.76 -4.42 -1.07
N PRO A 13 -34.97 -5.35 -0.55
CA PRO A 13 -34.11 -5.08 0.59
C PRO A 13 -33.26 -3.83 0.28
N PRO A 14 -32.99 -2.99 1.29
CA PRO A 14 -32.15 -1.82 1.09
C PRO A 14 -30.81 -2.26 0.49
N PRO A 15 -30.24 -1.48 -0.45
CA PRO A 15 -29.03 -1.86 -1.15
C PRO A 15 -27.90 -2.12 -0.14
N SER A 16 -27.21 -3.24 -0.33
CA SER A 16 -26.06 -3.59 0.50
C SER A 16 -24.85 -2.72 0.15
N ILE A 17 -23.84 -2.72 1.03
CA ILE A 17 -22.54 -2.10 0.75
C ILE A 17 -21.93 -2.69 -0.54
N GLN A 18 -22.12 -3.99 -0.77
CA GLN A 18 -21.66 -4.65 -1.99
C GLN A 18 -22.38 -4.12 -3.24
N ASP A 19 -23.71 -3.98 -3.18
CA ASP A 19 -24.48 -3.43 -4.31
C ASP A 19 -24.05 -1.98 -4.64
N ALA A 20 -23.76 -1.19 -3.61
CA ALA A 20 -23.26 0.17 -3.77
C ALA A 20 -21.86 0.19 -4.41
N SER A 21 -20.97 -0.70 -3.95
CA SER A 21 -19.61 -0.86 -4.50
C SER A 21 -19.66 -1.26 -5.97
N ASP A 22 -20.42 -2.30 -6.32
CA ASP A 22 -20.58 -2.78 -7.69
C ASP A 22 -21.11 -1.68 -8.63
N ARG A 23 -22.04 -0.86 -8.13
CA ARG A 23 -22.60 0.27 -8.89
C ARG A 23 -21.57 1.38 -9.11
N ILE A 24 -20.73 1.67 -8.12
CA ILE A 24 -19.65 2.66 -8.24
C ILE A 24 -18.60 2.16 -9.23
N THR A 25 -18.18 0.90 -9.13
CA THR A 25 -17.22 0.27 -10.05
C THR A 25 -17.71 0.35 -11.49
N LYS A 26 -18.95 -0.08 -11.78
CA LYS A 26 -19.52 0.01 -13.14
C LYS A 26 -19.58 1.45 -13.68
N ARG A 27 -19.86 2.42 -12.82
CA ARG A 27 -19.81 3.85 -13.20
C ARG A 27 -18.38 4.31 -13.46
N GLY A 28 -17.44 3.87 -12.64
CA GLY A 28 -16.00 4.12 -12.80
C GLY A 28 -15.51 3.62 -14.15
N ASP A 29 -15.81 2.38 -14.50
CA ASP A 29 -15.43 1.77 -15.79
C ASP A 29 -15.96 2.60 -16.98
N SER A 30 -17.23 3.02 -16.92
CA SER A 30 -17.84 3.85 -17.97
C SER A 30 -17.19 5.24 -18.08
N VAL A 31 -16.81 5.85 -16.95
CA VAL A 31 -16.10 7.14 -16.94
C VAL A 31 -14.70 6.98 -17.52
N GLU A 32 -13.98 5.93 -17.13
CA GLU A 32 -12.62 5.63 -17.60
C GLU A 32 -12.61 5.34 -19.11
N GLU A 33 -13.59 4.60 -19.63
CA GLU A 33 -13.73 4.36 -21.06
C GLU A 33 -13.94 5.67 -21.85
N LYS A 34 -14.73 6.61 -21.30
CA LYS A 34 -14.92 7.94 -21.91
C LYS A 34 -13.65 8.77 -21.87
N ILE A 35 -12.90 8.74 -20.77
CA ILE A 35 -11.59 9.43 -20.67
C ILE A 35 -10.64 8.89 -21.73
N LYS A 36 -10.52 7.55 -21.87
CA LYS A 36 -9.68 6.90 -22.90
C LYS A 36 -10.04 7.34 -24.33
N LYS A 37 -11.34 7.42 -24.65
CA LYS A 37 -11.81 7.91 -25.96
C LYS A 37 -11.42 9.37 -26.21
N LEU A 38 -11.58 10.23 -25.21
CA LEU A 38 -11.20 11.65 -25.30
C LEU A 38 -9.69 11.83 -25.43
N ASP A 39 -8.88 10.99 -24.76
CA ASP A 39 -7.41 11.00 -24.90
C ASP A 39 -6.96 10.62 -26.31
N ALA A 40 -7.57 9.59 -26.90
CA ALA A 40 -7.30 9.22 -28.28
C ALA A 40 -7.65 10.37 -29.25
N GLU A 41 -8.77 11.08 -29.01
CA GLU A 41 -9.14 12.24 -29.82
C GLU A 41 -8.17 13.41 -29.63
N LEU A 42 -7.75 13.71 -28.40
CA LEU A 42 -6.74 14.74 -28.11
C LEU A 42 -5.40 14.44 -28.78
N SER A 43 -4.98 13.18 -28.81
CA SER A 43 -3.76 12.76 -29.52
C SER A 43 -3.85 13.08 -31.01
N ARG A 44 -4.99 12.79 -31.65
CA ARG A 44 -5.23 13.14 -33.06
C ARG A 44 -5.20 14.65 -33.30
N TYR A 45 -5.81 15.45 -32.43
CA TYR A 45 -5.72 16.91 -32.54
C TYR A 45 -4.29 17.41 -32.36
N LYS A 46 -3.51 16.84 -31.43
CA LYS A 46 -2.10 17.18 -31.22
C LYS A 46 -1.29 16.96 -32.50
N GLU A 47 -1.50 15.84 -33.19
CA GLU A 47 -0.87 15.59 -34.49
C GLU A 47 -1.33 16.55 -35.59
N GLN A 48 -2.63 16.83 -35.68
CA GLN A 48 -3.17 17.78 -36.66
C GLN A 48 -2.59 19.18 -36.45
N ILE A 49 -2.47 19.64 -35.20
CA ILE A 49 -1.87 20.94 -34.88
C ILE A 49 -0.41 20.99 -35.34
N LYS A 50 0.37 19.92 -35.10
CA LYS A 50 1.77 19.82 -35.53
C LYS A 50 1.92 19.87 -37.05
N LYS A 51 1.01 19.25 -37.79
CA LYS A 51 1.04 19.18 -39.27
C LYS A 51 0.45 20.42 -39.96
N THR A 52 -0.32 21.23 -39.22
CA THR A 52 -0.97 22.43 -39.77
C THR A 52 -0.09 23.65 -39.56
N ARG A 53 0.16 24.42 -40.63
CA ARG A 53 0.91 25.68 -40.58
C ARG A 53 0.23 26.69 -39.64
N PRO A 54 0.99 27.50 -38.88
CA PRO A 54 0.42 28.54 -38.02
C PRO A 54 -0.51 29.48 -38.79
N GLY A 55 -1.68 29.75 -38.22
CA GLY A 55 -2.71 30.62 -38.80
C GLY A 55 -4.14 30.18 -38.41
N PRO A 56 -5.18 30.77 -39.06
CA PRO A 56 -6.58 30.57 -38.68
C PRO A 56 -7.03 29.09 -38.68
N ALA A 57 -6.50 28.28 -39.60
CA ALA A 57 -6.78 26.85 -39.65
C ALA A 57 -6.23 26.10 -38.42
N GLN A 58 -5.00 26.41 -38.00
CA GLN A 58 -4.40 25.80 -36.81
C GLN A 58 -5.13 26.25 -35.53
N GLU A 59 -5.55 27.51 -35.45
CA GLU A 59 -6.33 28.04 -34.34
C GLU A 59 -7.71 27.38 -34.21
N ALA A 60 -8.37 27.10 -35.34
CA ALA A 60 -9.63 26.35 -35.34
C ALA A 60 -9.46 24.92 -34.79
N VAL A 61 -8.36 24.24 -35.12
CA VAL A 61 -8.04 22.92 -34.57
C VAL A 61 -7.74 23.00 -33.07
N LYS A 62 -6.96 24.00 -32.63
CA LYS A 62 -6.70 24.26 -31.20
C LYS A 62 -8.01 24.51 -30.44
N ALA A 63 -8.94 25.29 -30.98
CA ALA A 63 -10.23 25.56 -30.35
C ALA A 63 -11.08 24.28 -30.18
N ARG A 64 -11.06 23.37 -31.16
CA ARG A 64 -11.71 22.05 -31.05
C ARG A 64 -11.04 21.19 -29.98
N ALA A 65 -9.72 21.10 -29.99
CA ALA A 65 -8.95 20.37 -28.99
C ALA A 65 -9.23 20.87 -27.56
N MET A 66 -9.34 22.19 -27.38
CA MET A 66 -9.67 22.79 -26.08
C MET A 66 -11.06 22.38 -25.57
N ARG A 67 -12.05 22.17 -26.44
CA ARG A 67 -13.37 21.68 -26.01
C ARG A 67 -13.28 20.23 -25.51
N VAL A 68 -12.57 19.38 -26.24
CA VAL A 68 -12.34 17.98 -25.84
C VAL A 68 -11.55 17.90 -24.54
N LEU A 69 -10.54 18.74 -24.37
CA LEU A 69 -9.76 18.80 -23.12
C LEU A 69 -10.63 19.21 -21.92
N LYS A 70 -11.51 20.19 -22.09
CA LYS A 70 -12.47 20.58 -21.04
C LYS A 70 -13.40 19.42 -20.68
N GLN A 71 -13.90 18.70 -21.69
CA GLN A 71 -14.75 17.52 -21.46
C GLN A 71 -13.99 16.40 -20.75
N LYS A 72 -12.72 16.17 -21.12
CA LYS A 72 -11.87 15.20 -20.43
C LYS A 72 -11.70 15.55 -18.96
N ARG A 73 -11.33 16.80 -18.65
CA ARG A 73 -11.18 17.27 -17.25
C ARG A 73 -12.44 17.12 -16.42
N MET A 74 -13.61 17.32 -17.03
CA MET A 74 -14.90 17.09 -16.36
C MET A 74 -15.07 15.62 -15.97
N TYR A 75 -14.72 14.67 -16.84
CA TYR A 75 -14.80 13.24 -16.54
C TYR A 75 -13.70 12.78 -15.56
N GLU A 76 -12.49 13.32 -15.65
CA GLU A 76 -11.43 13.10 -14.64
C GLU A 76 -11.93 13.51 -13.25
N GLY A 77 -12.57 14.67 -13.12
CA GLY A 77 -13.19 15.08 -11.84
C GLY A 77 -14.33 14.15 -11.38
N GLN A 78 -15.12 13.59 -12.28
CA GLN A 78 -16.13 12.58 -11.93
C GLN A 78 -15.48 11.28 -11.44
N ARG A 79 -14.39 10.85 -12.08
CA ARG A 79 -13.60 9.68 -11.66
C ARG A 79 -13.02 9.88 -10.26
N ASP A 80 -12.44 11.04 -10.00
CA ASP A 80 -11.85 11.35 -8.69
C ASP A 80 -12.93 11.38 -7.59
N MET A 81 -14.14 11.88 -7.91
CA MET A 81 -15.28 11.78 -7.00
C MET A 81 -15.70 10.33 -6.74
N LEU A 82 -15.69 9.47 -7.76
CA LEU A 82 -15.98 8.04 -7.59
C LEU A 82 -14.93 7.34 -6.74
N TYR A 83 -13.64 7.66 -6.90
CA TYR A 83 -12.58 7.12 -6.04
C TYR A 83 -12.77 7.49 -4.58
N ASN A 84 -13.16 8.72 -4.28
CA ASN A 84 -13.50 9.12 -2.92
C ASN A 84 -14.73 8.34 -2.39
N GLN A 85 -15.72 8.04 -3.24
CA GLN A 85 -16.87 7.22 -2.84
C GLN A 85 -16.49 5.77 -2.57
N THR A 86 -15.63 5.17 -3.41
CA THR A 86 -15.08 3.83 -3.19
C THR A 86 -14.33 3.77 -1.87
N PHE A 87 -13.40 4.71 -1.63
CA PHE A 87 -12.64 4.76 -0.38
C PHE A 87 -13.54 4.85 0.86
N ASN A 88 -14.57 5.71 0.83
CA ASN A 88 -15.52 5.80 1.93
C ASN A 88 -16.31 4.50 2.13
N LEU A 89 -16.70 3.80 1.06
CA LEU A 89 -17.37 2.50 1.18
C LEU A 89 -16.43 1.43 1.74
N ASP A 90 -15.16 1.40 1.33
CA ASP A 90 -14.19 0.43 1.83
C ASP A 90 -13.97 0.61 3.33
N GLN A 91 -13.85 1.86 3.80
CA GLN A 91 -13.76 2.18 5.24
C GLN A 91 -15.00 1.71 6.01
N VAL A 92 -16.20 1.90 5.45
CA VAL A 92 -17.46 1.45 6.06
C VAL A 92 -17.56 -0.08 6.05
N SER A 93 -17.11 -0.73 4.98
CA SER A 93 -17.08 -2.19 4.86
C SER A 93 -16.17 -2.81 5.92
N PHE A 94 -14.95 -2.28 6.06
CA PHE A 94 -14.01 -2.72 7.08
C PHE A 94 -14.58 -2.55 8.51
N ALA A 95 -15.20 -1.41 8.80
CA ALA A 95 -15.86 -1.19 10.08
C ALA A 95 -17.02 -2.17 10.32
N ALA A 96 -17.81 -2.47 9.28
CA ALA A 96 -18.91 -3.42 9.36
C ALA A 96 -18.42 -4.86 9.62
N GLU A 97 -17.31 -5.26 9.01
CA GLU A 97 -16.65 -6.54 9.27
C GLU A 97 -16.17 -6.64 10.72
N GLY A 98 -15.46 -5.62 11.22
CA GLY A 98 -15.04 -5.58 12.63
C GLY A 98 -16.20 -5.66 13.63
N ILE A 99 -17.34 -5.01 13.34
CA ILE A 99 -18.56 -5.13 14.16
C ILE A 99 -19.12 -6.56 14.11
N LYS A 100 -19.10 -7.20 12.94
CA LYS A 100 -19.59 -8.58 12.78
C LYS A 100 -18.73 -9.57 13.57
N ASP A 101 -17.41 -9.39 13.55
CA ASP A 101 -16.48 -10.21 14.33
C ASP A 101 -16.72 -10.02 15.84
N ALA A 102 -16.86 -8.77 16.29
CA ALA A 102 -17.20 -8.48 17.69
C ALA A 102 -18.54 -9.12 18.12
N GLN A 103 -19.55 -9.13 17.25
CA GLN A 103 -20.82 -9.82 17.49
C GLN A 103 -20.64 -11.34 17.62
N GLN A 104 -19.79 -11.95 16.79
CA GLN A 104 -19.48 -13.37 16.88
C GLN A 104 -18.77 -13.70 18.20
N THR A 105 -17.76 -12.93 18.59
CA THR A 105 -17.08 -13.07 19.88
C THR A 105 -18.06 -12.93 21.04
N MET A 106 -18.95 -11.92 21.01
CA MET A 106 -19.96 -11.73 22.04
C MET A 106 -20.93 -12.91 22.13
N SER A 107 -21.32 -13.47 20.98
CA SER A 107 -22.19 -14.64 20.92
C SER A 107 -21.52 -15.89 21.50
N ALA A 108 -20.23 -16.10 21.19
CA ALA A 108 -19.42 -17.16 21.76
C ALA A 108 -19.29 -17.02 23.29
N LEU A 109 -18.97 -15.82 23.78
CA LEU A 109 -18.89 -15.53 25.22
C LEU A 109 -20.22 -15.78 25.94
N LYS A 110 -21.34 -15.40 25.31
CA LYS A 110 -22.67 -15.64 25.87
C LYS A 110 -22.98 -17.14 25.96
N SER A 111 -22.58 -17.92 24.95
CA SER A 111 -22.69 -19.39 24.99
C SER A 111 -21.83 -19.98 26.09
N ALA A 112 -20.54 -19.63 26.14
CA ALA A 112 -19.60 -20.11 27.16
C ALA A 112 -20.08 -19.80 28.58
N ASN A 113 -20.62 -18.60 28.82
CA ASN A 113 -21.18 -18.23 30.12
C ASN A 113 -22.44 -19.03 30.46
N LYS A 114 -23.28 -19.37 29.47
CA LYS A 114 -24.43 -20.25 29.68
C LYS A 114 -23.97 -21.67 30.07
N ASP A 115 -22.96 -22.19 29.41
CA ASP A 115 -22.39 -23.51 29.68
C ASP A 115 -21.73 -23.54 31.07
N LEU A 116 -20.97 -22.49 31.42
CA LEU A 116 -20.36 -22.32 32.73
C LEU A 116 -21.40 -22.28 33.86
N LYS A 117 -22.52 -21.56 33.66
CA LYS A 117 -23.66 -21.59 34.59
C LYS A 117 -24.32 -22.96 34.68
N GLY A 118 -24.35 -23.73 33.59
CA GLY A 118 -24.81 -25.11 33.59
C GLY A 118 -23.89 -25.98 34.44
N MET A 119 -22.59 -25.94 34.17
CA MET A 119 -21.55 -26.67 34.92
C MET A 119 -21.61 -26.36 36.41
N MET A 120 -21.71 -25.08 36.81
CA MET A 120 -21.83 -24.68 38.22
C MET A 120 -23.07 -25.23 38.93
N LYS A 121 -24.17 -25.51 38.21
CA LYS A 121 -25.37 -26.14 38.81
C LYS A 121 -25.22 -27.65 38.99
N THR A 122 -24.40 -28.27 38.14
CA THR A 122 -24.07 -29.71 38.20
C THR A 122 -22.93 -30.02 39.14
N VAL A 123 -22.04 -29.05 39.44
CA VAL A 123 -21.12 -29.14 40.59
C VAL A 123 -22.00 -29.23 41.83
N LYS A 124 -22.07 -30.42 42.43
CA LYS A 124 -22.90 -30.65 43.60
C LYS A 124 -22.25 -29.91 44.76
N ILE A 125 -22.99 -29.05 45.43
CA ILE A 125 -22.56 -28.38 46.67
C ILE A 125 -22.13 -29.41 47.74
N GLN A 126 -22.65 -30.64 47.68
CA GLN A 126 -22.23 -31.76 48.53
C GLN A 126 -20.79 -32.25 48.26
N ASP A 127 -20.28 -32.05 47.04
CA ASP A 127 -18.89 -32.32 46.70
C ASP A 127 -17.99 -31.13 47.05
N ILE A 128 -18.56 -29.93 47.36
CA ILE A 128 -17.82 -28.75 47.81
C ILE A 128 -17.35 -28.90 49.26
N ASP A 129 -18.14 -29.57 50.12
CA ASP A 129 -17.69 -29.89 51.49
C ASP A 129 -16.50 -30.87 51.45
N ASN A 130 -16.54 -31.88 50.58
CA ASN A 130 -15.40 -32.78 50.34
C ASN A 130 -14.21 -32.05 49.65
N LEU A 131 -14.47 -31.08 48.77
CA LEU A 131 -13.42 -30.27 48.12
C LEU A 131 -12.76 -29.27 49.07
N GLN A 132 -13.47 -28.82 50.11
CA GLN A 132 -12.90 -27.95 51.15
C GLN A 132 -11.96 -28.74 52.06
N ASP A 133 -12.34 -29.97 52.43
CA ASP A 133 -11.49 -30.91 53.15
C ASP A 133 -10.29 -31.37 52.28
N GLU A 134 -10.51 -31.70 51.01
CA GLU A 134 -9.41 -32.00 50.07
C GLU A 134 -8.53 -30.78 49.76
N MET A 135 -9.04 -29.53 49.78
CA MET A 135 -8.23 -28.32 49.65
C MET A 135 -7.39 -28.03 50.89
N LEU A 136 -7.92 -28.31 52.09
CA LEU A 136 -7.15 -28.23 53.33
C LEU A 136 -6.03 -29.25 53.32
N ASP A 137 -6.32 -30.50 52.92
CA ASP A 137 -5.31 -31.55 52.72
C ASP A 137 -4.33 -31.18 51.60
N LEU A 138 -4.77 -30.55 50.50
CA LEU A 138 -3.89 -30.08 49.42
C LEU A 138 -3.07 -28.86 49.81
N MET A 139 -3.56 -27.97 50.68
CA MET A 139 -2.77 -26.85 51.21
C MET A 139 -1.73 -27.34 52.21
N ASP A 140 -2.06 -28.31 53.05
CA ASP A 140 -1.11 -28.97 53.95
C ASP A 140 -0.09 -29.79 53.15
N ILE A 141 -0.50 -30.52 52.13
CA ILE A 141 0.42 -31.18 51.18
C ILE A 141 1.23 -30.13 50.39
N SER A 142 0.66 -28.98 50.01
CA SER A 142 1.39 -27.91 49.31
C SER A 142 2.42 -27.21 50.20
N ASN A 143 2.10 -27.01 51.48
CA ASN A 143 3.03 -26.50 52.49
C ASN A 143 4.10 -27.55 52.80
N GLU A 144 3.73 -28.83 52.92
CA GLU A 144 4.65 -29.95 53.12
C GLU A 144 5.50 -30.21 51.86
N ILE A 145 4.99 -29.94 50.66
CA ILE A 145 5.72 -29.93 49.38
C ILE A 145 6.66 -28.74 49.35
N GLN A 146 6.25 -27.52 49.73
CA GLN A 146 7.14 -26.35 49.77
C GLN A 146 8.21 -26.46 50.87
N GLU A 147 7.92 -27.16 51.97
CA GLU A 147 8.83 -27.43 53.08
C GLU A 147 9.77 -28.62 52.79
N SER A 148 9.29 -29.64 52.05
CA SER A 148 10.05 -30.81 51.57
C SER A 148 10.90 -30.50 50.32
N LEU A 149 10.37 -29.71 49.38
CA LEU A 149 11.14 -28.98 48.36
C LEU A 149 11.75 -27.70 48.94
N GLY A 150 12.10 -27.69 50.23
CA GLY A 150 12.88 -26.64 50.86
C GLY A 150 14.21 -26.43 50.14
N ARG A 151 14.13 -25.66 49.04
CA ARG A 151 15.19 -25.15 48.17
C ARG A 151 14.53 -24.35 47.04
N SER A 152 14.41 -23.05 47.32
CA SER A 152 14.77 -21.95 46.42
C SER A 152 14.49 -22.14 44.92
N TYR A 153 13.43 -21.48 44.46
CA TYR A 153 13.60 -20.56 43.33
C TYR A 153 13.29 -19.15 43.83
N ASN A 154 14.16 -18.62 44.70
CA ASN A 154 14.56 -17.24 44.51
C ASN A 154 15.07 -17.17 43.08
N VAL A 155 14.52 -16.26 42.28
CA VAL A 155 15.27 -15.69 41.16
C VAL A 155 16.63 -15.28 41.77
N PRO A 156 17.77 -15.81 41.29
CA PRO A 156 19.05 -15.37 41.82
C PRO A 156 19.09 -13.84 41.71
N ASP A 157 19.40 -13.14 42.80
CA ASP A 157 19.72 -11.70 42.75
C ASP A 157 20.98 -11.44 41.89
N ASP A 158 21.61 -12.51 41.41
CA ASP A 158 22.82 -12.57 40.59
C ASP A 158 22.52 -12.78 39.09
N ILE A 159 21.29 -12.53 38.61
CA ILE A 159 21.09 -12.37 37.16
C ILE A 159 21.80 -11.09 36.76
N ASP A 160 23.01 -11.24 36.20
CA ASP A 160 23.79 -10.12 35.68
C ASP A 160 23.10 -9.58 34.42
N GLU A 161 22.60 -8.35 34.50
CA GLU A 161 21.90 -7.69 33.39
C GLU A 161 22.79 -7.61 32.13
N ASP A 162 24.11 -7.63 32.30
CA ASP A 162 25.09 -7.62 31.20
C ASP A 162 25.13 -8.94 30.42
N ASP A 163 24.95 -10.09 31.08
CA ASP A 163 24.90 -11.41 30.42
C ASP A 163 23.55 -11.59 29.69
N LEU A 164 22.47 -11.05 30.28
CA LEU A 164 21.13 -11.01 29.66
C LEU A 164 21.07 -10.10 28.42
N MET A 165 21.78 -8.97 28.47
CA MET A 165 21.99 -8.08 27.32
C MET A 165 22.84 -8.75 26.24
N GLY A 166 23.89 -9.50 26.62
CA GLY A 166 24.69 -10.28 25.68
C GLY A 166 23.89 -11.36 24.96
N GLU A 167 22.97 -12.04 25.65
CA GLU A 167 22.03 -12.99 25.01
C GLU A 167 21.00 -12.29 24.12
N LEU A 168 20.51 -11.09 24.49
CA LEU A 168 19.61 -10.30 23.66
C LEU A 168 20.28 -9.83 22.38
N ASP A 169 21.54 -9.37 22.47
CA ASP A 169 22.36 -8.97 21.33
C ASP A 169 22.69 -10.17 20.43
N ALA A 170 22.89 -11.37 21.00
CA ALA A 170 23.06 -12.60 20.22
C ALA A 170 21.76 -13.02 19.50
N LEU A 171 20.59 -12.80 20.11
CA LEU A 171 19.27 -13.03 19.49
C LEU A 171 19.00 -12.02 18.35
N GLU A 172 19.41 -10.77 18.54
CA GLU A 172 19.40 -9.74 17.49
C GLU A 172 20.37 -10.09 16.36
N ALA A 173 21.55 -10.63 16.68
CA ALA A 173 22.51 -11.10 15.68
C ALA A 173 22.04 -12.36 14.93
N ASP A 174 21.28 -13.25 15.56
CA ASP A 174 20.64 -14.42 14.90
C ASP A 174 19.52 -13.96 13.95
N MET A 175 18.74 -12.93 14.34
CA MET A 175 17.84 -12.21 13.42
C MET A 175 18.59 -11.42 12.33
N GLY A 176 19.78 -10.92 12.63
CA GLY A 176 20.66 -10.20 11.70
C GLY A 176 21.33 -11.11 10.68
N PHE A 177 21.63 -12.36 11.04
CA PHE A 177 22.15 -13.37 10.12
C PHE A 177 21.09 -13.90 9.14
N GLU A 178 19.80 -13.84 9.51
CA GLU A 178 18.68 -14.01 8.56
C GLU A 178 18.14 -12.66 8.00
N GLY A 179 18.81 -11.53 8.30
CA GLY A 179 18.27 -10.18 8.13
C GLY A 179 19.17 -9.15 7.45
N GLU A 180 20.38 -9.49 6.97
CA GLU A 180 21.13 -8.62 6.04
C GLU A 180 20.57 -8.68 4.61
N GLY A 181 19.24 -8.57 4.52
CA GLY A 181 18.55 -8.11 3.33
C GLY A 181 17.60 -7.04 3.79
N VAL A 182 17.97 -5.77 3.56
CA VAL A 182 16.98 -4.68 3.47
C VAL A 182 15.80 -5.26 2.69
N PRO A 183 14.58 -5.31 3.28
CA PRO A 183 13.45 -5.89 2.58
C PRO A 183 13.37 -5.30 1.18
N SER A 184 13.13 -6.12 0.15
CA SER A 184 13.24 -5.73 -1.27
C SER A 184 12.51 -4.41 -1.65
N TYR A 185 11.65 -3.88 -0.78
CA TYR A 185 10.92 -2.64 -0.93
C TYR A 185 11.63 -1.37 -0.37
N LEU A 186 12.75 -1.48 0.37
CA LEU A 186 13.54 -0.35 0.88
C LEU A 186 14.88 -0.16 0.17
N GLN A 187 15.18 -0.95 -0.86
CA GLN A 187 16.36 -0.73 -1.70
C GLN A 187 16.09 0.42 -2.66
N GLU A 188 16.87 1.50 -2.55
CA GLU A 188 16.91 2.57 -3.56
C GLU A 188 17.48 2.00 -4.86
N ASP A 189 16.73 2.06 -5.96
CA ASP A 189 17.26 1.89 -7.31
C ASP A 189 18.23 3.05 -7.61
N LYS A 190 19.45 2.97 -7.06
CA LYS A 190 20.58 3.76 -7.52
C LYS A 190 21.14 3.09 -8.77
N GLU A 191 20.96 3.81 -9.87
CA GLU A 191 21.73 3.69 -11.11
C GLU A 191 23.16 3.19 -10.83
N SER A 192 23.45 1.95 -11.23
CA SER A 192 24.80 1.43 -11.30
C SER A 192 24.99 0.75 -12.65
N ASP A 193 25.53 1.51 -13.60
CA ASP A 193 26.60 0.99 -14.46
C ASP A 193 27.62 2.14 -14.61
N LEU A 194 28.51 2.26 -13.64
CA LEU A 194 29.80 1.57 -13.56
C LEU A 194 30.88 2.42 -14.24
N ASP A 195 31.38 3.37 -13.46
CA ASP A 195 32.64 4.10 -13.62
C ASP A 195 33.88 3.17 -13.46
N ALA A 196 33.78 1.91 -13.92
CA ALA A 196 34.73 0.83 -13.65
C ALA A 196 35.21 0.08 -14.91
N GLU A 197 35.33 0.76 -16.05
CA GLU A 197 36.17 0.32 -17.18
C GLU A 197 37.29 1.34 -17.51
N LEU A 198 37.74 2.12 -16.53
CA LEU A 198 38.98 2.90 -16.61
C LEU A 198 40.20 1.99 -16.33
N HIS A 199 40.56 1.17 -17.32
CA HIS A 199 41.91 0.66 -17.51
C HIS A 199 42.40 1.08 -18.91
N LEU A 200 43.11 2.20 -18.97
CA LEU A 200 43.75 2.72 -20.18
C LEU A 200 45.17 2.14 -20.32
N PRO A 201 45.48 1.39 -21.38
CA PRO A 201 46.84 1.25 -21.88
C PRO A 201 47.15 2.30 -22.96
N ALA A 202 48.43 2.68 -23.03
CA ALA A 202 48.93 3.85 -23.77
C ALA A 202 48.92 3.74 -25.31
N VAL A 203 48.86 4.94 -25.90
CA VAL A 203 48.94 5.45 -27.28
C VAL A 203 49.64 4.57 -28.35
N PRO A 204 49.03 4.40 -29.54
CA PRO A 204 49.76 4.09 -30.77
C PRO A 204 50.07 5.37 -31.57
N MET A 205 51.35 5.71 -31.70
CA MET A 205 51.84 6.63 -32.72
C MET A 205 51.94 5.92 -34.08
N GLY A 206 51.29 6.49 -35.11
CA GLY A 206 51.73 6.47 -36.50
C GLY A 206 51.06 5.49 -37.48
N GLN A 207 50.11 5.96 -38.31
CA GLN A 207 50.37 6.35 -39.71
C GLN A 207 49.07 6.76 -40.47
N THR A 208 49.06 8.03 -40.87
CA THR A 208 48.52 8.64 -42.11
C THR A 208 47.06 8.39 -42.55
N ALA A 209 46.22 9.43 -42.53
CA ALA A 209 45.94 10.28 -43.70
C ALA A 209 44.70 11.18 -43.47
N GLY A 210 44.83 12.49 -43.73
CA GLY A 210 43.70 13.28 -44.24
C GLY A 210 43.18 14.46 -43.41
N ARG A 211 43.92 15.58 -43.47
CA ARG A 211 43.45 16.98 -43.49
C ARG A 211 43.01 17.66 -42.18
N ALA A 212 43.90 18.55 -41.76
CA ALA A 212 43.75 19.63 -40.80
C ALA A 212 42.63 20.62 -41.15
N ASN A 213 41.89 21.10 -40.13
CA ASN A 213 42.01 22.49 -39.70
C ASN A 213 41.43 22.68 -38.30
N ALA A 214 42.21 23.27 -37.39
CA ALA A 214 41.85 23.51 -35.99
C ALA A 214 40.82 24.65 -35.88
N GLN A 215 39.81 24.43 -35.04
CA GLN A 215 38.84 25.43 -34.61
C GLN A 215 39.52 26.43 -33.67
N ALA A 216 39.56 27.71 -34.06
CA ALA A 216 39.76 28.79 -33.11
C ALA A 216 38.42 29.05 -32.40
N ALA A 217 38.33 28.61 -31.14
CA ALA A 217 37.29 29.02 -30.19
C ALA A 217 37.77 30.28 -29.45
N ASP A 218 36.86 31.20 -29.10
CA ASP A 218 37.22 32.33 -28.23
C ASP A 218 37.31 31.92 -26.75
N GLU A 219 37.68 32.86 -25.88
CA GLU A 219 37.90 32.69 -24.44
C GLU A 219 36.69 32.15 -23.64
N HIS A 220 35.50 32.06 -24.25
CA HIS A 220 34.31 31.43 -23.68
C HIS A 220 33.87 30.14 -24.40
N GLY A 221 34.72 29.55 -25.25
CA GLY A 221 34.56 28.18 -25.75
C GLY A 221 33.49 28.00 -26.83
N LEU A 222 33.05 29.07 -27.49
CA LEU A 222 32.10 29.01 -28.61
C LEU A 222 32.83 29.14 -29.96
N PRO A 223 32.38 28.43 -31.02
CA PRO A 223 32.99 28.51 -32.35
C PRO A 223 32.74 29.88 -33.01
N ALA A 224 33.80 30.60 -33.38
CA ALA A 224 33.69 31.91 -34.02
C ALA A 224 33.09 31.82 -35.43
N VAL A 225 32.06 32.63 -35.73
CA VAL A 225 31.49 32.75 -37.07
C VAL A 225 32.34 33.69 -37.94
N PRO A 226 32.71 33.31 -39.18
CA PRO A 226 33.59 34.11 -40.02
C PRO A 226 32.91 35.40 -40.50
N SER A 227 33.52 36.54 -40.19
CA SER A 227 33.11 37.86 -40.70
C SER A 227 33.66 38.05 -42.12
N ALA A 228 32.81 38.07 -43.14
CA ALA A 228 33.22 38.42 -44.50
C ALA A 228 33.36 39.95 -44.61
N SER A 229 34.59 40.46 -44.50
CA SER A 229 34.90 41.84 -44.89
C SER A 229 34.99 41.98 -46.40
N LEU A 230 34.40 43.09 -46.87
CA LEU A 230 34.27 43.53 -48.24
C LEU A 230 35.59 43.85 -48.94
N ARG A 231 35.57 43.66 -50.27
CA ARG A 231 36.30 44.42 -51.31
C ARG A 231 37.84 44.28 -51.26
N SER A 232 38.55 44.36 -52.37
CA SER A 232 38.40 45.32 -53.48
C SER A 232 38.97 44.79 -54.79
#